data_AF-A0A7X6TPM0-F1
#
_entry.id   AF-A0A7X6TPM0-F1
#
_cell.length_a   1.000
_cell.length_b   1.000
_cell.length_c   1.000
_cell.angle_alpha   90.00
_cell.angle_beta   90.00
_cell.angle_gamma   90.00
#
_symmetry.space_group_name_H-M   'P 1'
#
loop_
_entity.id
_entity.type
_entity.pdbx_description
1 polymer ?
#
loop_
_entity_poly.entity_id
_entity_poly.type
_entity_poly.pdbx_seq_one_letter_code
_entity_poly.pdbx_strand_id
1 'polypeptide(L)' 'MEEHIIEEILSKEWKMFTSVKNRGGKAGCQEDKKTFTIMRSSEFKNLHIHILKSYLHDLTVGEKENRNLMTEKY' A
#
# COMPACT_ATOMS: atom_id res chain seq x y z
N MET A 1 -16.65 -7.70 -4.67
CA MET A 1 -16.73 -6.29 -4.19
C MET A 1 -15.54 -5.97 -3.27
N GLU A 2 -15.23 -6.81 -2.29
CA GLU A 2 -14.07 -6.63 -1.39
C GLU A 2 -12.73 -6.85 -2.09
N GLU A 3 -12.63 -7.85 -2.99
CA GLU A 3 -11.40 -8.11 -3.77
C GLU A 3 -10.95 -6.91 -4.60
N HIS A 4 -11.85 -6.19 -5.27
CA HIS A 4 -11.50 -4.98 -6.03
C HIS A 4 -10.93 -3.86 -5.15
N ILE A 5 -11.43 -3.72 -3.91
CA ILE A 5 -10.91 -2.74 -2.96
C ILE A 5 -9.49 -3.13 -2.55
N ILE A 6 -9.25 -4.42 -2.28
CA ILE A 6 -7.92 -4.94 -1.94
C ILE A 6 -6.94 -4.72 -3.10
N GLU A 7 -7.34 -5.00 -4.34
CA GLU A 7 -6.52 -4.77 -5.54
C GLU A 7 -6.14 -3.29 -5.70
N GLU A 8 -7.08 -2.38 -5.47
CA GLU A 8 -6.83 -0.94 -5.56
C GLU A 8 -5.88 -0.46 -4.46
N ILE A 9 -6.09 -0.91 -3.22
CA ILE A 9 -5.20 -0.64 -2.08
C ILE A 9 -3.78 -1.12 -2.41
N LEU A 10 -3.62 -2.36 -2.87
CA LEU A 10 -2.31 -2.94 -3.19
C LEU A 10 -1.59 -2.15 -4.29
N SER A 11 -2.31 -1.72 -5.32
CA SER A 11 -1.76 -0.92 -6.41
C SER A 11 -1.24 0.45 -5.91
N LYS A 12 -2.06 1.17 -5.14
CA LYS A 12 -1.70 2.48 -4.58
C LYS A 12 -0.57 2.37 -3.57
N GLU A 13 -0.65 1.40 -2.65
CA GLU A 13 0.38 1.18 -1.65
C GLU A 13 1.71 0.77 -2.28
N TRP A 14 1.70 -0.11 -3.29
CA TRP A 14 2.92 -0.48 -4.00
C TRP A 14 3.60 0.71 -4.68
N LYS A 15 2.81 1.58 -5.33
CA LYS A 15 3.32 2.80 -5.96
C LYS A 15 3.93 3.75 -4.92
N MET A 16 3.25 3.95 -3.80
CA MET A 16 3.77 4.74 -2.68
C MET A 16 5.06 4.12 -2.11
N PHE A 17 5.06 2.83 -1.81
CA PHE A 17 6.17 2.08 -1.21
C PHE A 17 7.42 2.07 -2.09
N THR A 18 7.27 1.89 -3.40
CA THR A 18 8.41 1.93 -4.36
C THR A 18 8.97 3.33 -4.58
N SER A 19 8.20 4.38 -4.26
CA SER A 19 8.65 5.77 -4.34
C SER A 19 9.35 6.28 -3.06
N VAL A 20 9.27 5.52 -1.96
CA VAL A 20 10.00 5.85 -0.72
C VAL A 20 11.50 5.68 -0.97
N LYS A 21 12.27 6.75 -0.79
CA LYS A 21 13.74 6.68 -0.75
C LYS A 21 14.16 6.30 0.67
N ASN A 22 14.40 5.02 0.92
CA ASN A 22 15.01 4.60 2.18
C ASN A 22 16.42 5.23 2.29
N ARG A 23 16.85 5.56 3.52
CA ARG A 23 18.14 6.26 3.80
C ARG A 23 19.39 5.53 3.29
N GLY A 24 19.28 4.29 2.81
CA GLY A 24 20.38 3.48 2.26
C GLY A 24 20.24 3.10 0.77
N GLY A 25 19.27 3.67 0.03
CA GLY A 25 18.95 3.27 -1.35
C GLY A 25 17.73 2.36 -1.44
N LYS A 26 17.50 1.73 -2.60
CA LYS A 26 16.37 0.80 -2.76
C LYS A 26 16.58 -0.44 -1.88
N ALA A 27 15.70 -0.69 -0.93
CA ALA A 27 15.74 -1.96 -0.19
C ALA A 27 15.28 -3.09 -1.12
N GLY A 28 15.85 -4.30 -1.03
CA GLY A 28 15.46 -5.43 -1.89
C GLY A 28 13.96 -5.76 -1.89
N CYS A 29 13.23 -5.36 -0.82
CA CYS A 29 11.77 -5.44 -0.74
C CYS A 29 11.02 -4.57 -1.77
N GLN A 30 11.66 -3.54 -2.34
CA GLN A 30 11.09 -2.68 -3.38
C GLN A 30 11.18 -3.30 -4.79
N GLU A 31 11.79 -4.47 -4.93
CA GLU A 31 11.94 -5.19 -6.20
C GLU A 31 11.01 -6.40 -6.31
N ASP A 32 10.46 -6.88 -5.19
CA ASP A 32 9.58 -8.05 -5.15
C ASP A 32 8.10 -7.68 -4.95
N LYS A 33 7.49 -7.19 -6.04
CA LYS A 33 6.05 -6.90 -6.09
C LYS A 33 5.21 -8.13 -5.73
N LYS A 34 5.67 -9.33 -6.10
CA LYS A 34 4.91 -10.57 -5.90
C LYS A 34 4.81 -10.91 -4.42
N THR A 35 5.94 -10.91 -3.72
CA THR A 35 5.98 -11.14 -2.28
C THR A 35 5.23 -10.06 -1.52
N PHE A 36 5.41 -8.78 -1.88
CA PHE A 36 4.61 -7.69 -1.31
C PHE A 36 3.10 -7.95 -1.45
N THR A 37 2.66 -8.30 -2.66
CA THR A 37 1.24 -8.55 -2.96
C THR A 37 0.71 -9.73 -2.14
N ILE A 38 1.45 -10.85 -2.06
CA ILE A 38 1.03 -12.04 -1.31
C ILE A 38 0.87 -11.73 0.18
N MET A 39 1.86 -11.06 0.78
CA MET A 39 1.83 -10.75 2.21
C MET A 39 0.70 -9.75 2.53
N ARG A 40 0.63 -8.63 1.80
CA ARG A 40 -0.39 -7.60 2.07
C ARG A 40 -1.80 -8.08 1.77
N SER A 41 -2.01 -8.89 0.73
CA SER A 41 -3.32 -9.49 0.47
C SER A 41 -3.77 -10.38 1.64
N SER A 42 -2.85 -11.15 2.24
CA SER A 42 -3.16 -12.01 3.38
C SER A 42 -3.57 -11.20 4.62
N GLU A 43 -2.92 -10.06 4.85
CA GLU A 43 -3.30 -9.13 5.93
C GLU A 43 -4.69 -8.53 5.69
N PHE A 44 -4.95 -8.01 4.48
CA PHE A 44 -6.20 -7.35 4.15
C PHE A 44 -7.43 -8.26 4.15
N LYS A 45 -7.26 -9.53 3.78
CA LYS A 45 -8.33 -10.54 3.84
C LYS A 45 -8.86 -10.80 5.26
N ASN A 46 -8.11 -10.43 6.28
CA ASN A 46 -8.51 -10.57 7.68
C ASN A 46 -9.17 -9.29 8.25
N LEU A 47 -9.24 -8.21 7.47
CA LEU A 47 -9.83 -6.94 7.90
C LEU A 47 -11.27 -6.81 7.44
N HIS A 48 -12.09 -6.12 8.24
CA HIS A 48 -13.43 -5.77 7.80
C HIS A 48 -13.42 -4.77 6.64
N ILE A 49 -14.42 -4.89 5.77
CA ILE A 49 -14.59 -4.02 4.59
C ILE A 49 -14.63 -2.52 4.90
N HIS A 50 -15.11 -2.11 6.08
CA HIS A 50 -15.10 -0.70 6.47
C HIS A 50 -13.69 -0.18 6.71
N ILE A 51 -12.79 -1.01 7.28
CA ILE A 51 -11.38 -0.68 7.48
C ILE A 51 -10.69 -0.55 6.12
N LEU A 52 -10.93 -1.48 5.20
CA LEU A 52 -10.37 -1.44 3.85
C LEU A 52 -10.81 -0.17 3.11
N LYS A 53 -12.08 0.20 3.19
CA LYS A 53 -12.59 1.44 2.58
C LYS A 53 -11.98 2.70 3.19
N SER A 54 -11.84 2.75 4.52
CA SER A 54 -11.17 3.86 5.19
C SER A 54 -9.72 3.99 4.73
N TYR A 55 -9.00 2.87 4.69
CA TYR A 55 -7.60 2.87 4.29
C TYR A 55 -7.41 3.26 2.81
N LEU A 56 -8.28 2.78 1.91
CA LEU A 56 -8.29 3.20 0.51
C LEU A 56 -8.55 4.71 0.36
N HIS A 57 -9.44 5.26 1.19
CA HIS A 57 -9.69 6.70 1.22
C HIS A 57 -8.43 7.46 1.61
N ASP A 58 -7.74 7.03 2.68
CA ASP A 58 -6.50 7.67 3.15
C ASP A 58 -5.39 7.64 2.09
N LEU A 59 -5.20 6.49 1.41
CA LEU A 59 -4.26 6.38 0.28
C LEU A 59 -4.64 7.33 -0.86
N THR A 60 -5.93 7.49 -1.14
CA THR A 60 -6.42 8.36 -2.22
C THR A 60 -6.24 9.84 -1.88
N VAL A 61 -6.51 10.23 -0.63
CA VAL A 61 -6.29 11.60 -0.14
C VAL A 61 -4.79 11.90 -0.15
N GLY A 62 -3.96 11.00 0.37
CA GLY A 62 -2.50 11.14 0.33
C GLY A 62 -1.96 11.33 -1.08
N GLU A 63 -2.39 10.52 -2.05
CA GLU A 63 -2.01 10.71 -3.47
C GLU A 63 -2.40 12.10 -4.00
N LYS A 64 -3.61 12.59 -3.68
CA LYS A 64 -4.07 13.93 -4.11
C LYS A 64 -3.27 15.07 -3.48
N GLU A 65 -2.84 14.88 -2.24
CA GLU A 65 -2.04 15.86 -1.48
C GLU A 65 -0.53 15.76 -1.75
N ASN A 66 -0.10 14.88 -2.66
CA ASN A 66 1.31 14.51 -2.85
C ASN A 66 2.00 14.03 -1.56
N ARG A 67 1.22 13.49 -0.62
CA ARG A 67 1.69 12.89 0.63
C ARG A 67 1.82 11.38 0.46
N ASN A 68 3.02 10.87 0.71
CA ASN A 68 3.27 9.43 0.66
C ASN A 68 3.11 8.83 2.06
N LEU A 69 2.02 8.11 2.32
CA LEU A 69 1.77 7.51 3.63
C LEU A 69 2.83 6.47 4.03
N MET A 70 3.54 5.88 3.05
CA MET A 70 4.58 4.88 3.34
C MET A 70 5.85 5.50 3.91
N THR A 71 6.09 6.82 3.76
CA THR A 71 7.24 7.49 4.41
C THR A 71 7.06 7.68 5.91
N GLU A 72 5.86 7.52 6.43
CA GLU A 72 5.58 7.58 7.87
C GLU A 72 5.75 6.20 8.53
N LYS A 73 5.76 5.14 7.72
CA LYS A 73 5.89 3.75 8.15
C LYS A 73 7.33 3.21 8.03
N TYR A 74 8.12 3.74 7.10
CA TYR A 74 9.49 3.31 6.77
C TYR A 74 10.45 4.50 6.74
#